data_AF-A0A1X0VB49-F1
#
_entry.id   AF-A0A1X0VB49-F1
#
_cell.length_a   1.000
_cell.length_b   1.000
_cell.length_c   1.000
_cell.angle_alpha   90.00
_cell.angle_beta   90.00
_cell.angle_gamma   90.00
#
_symmetry.space_group_name_H-M   'P 1'
#
loop_
_entity.id
_entity.type
_entity.pdbx_description
1 polymer ?
#
loop_
_entity_poly.entity_id
_entity_poly.type
_entity_poly.pdbx_seq_one_letter_code
_entity_poly.pdbx_strand_id
1 'polypeptide(L)'
;MISSTIEDPDNAKLYLWNGTKFIFVTDMSGATGIKGDTGIQGKQGVQGEQGKQGIQGIQGVTGRAGKDAVINVVTQAEYDKLPDKTGVYFIGG
;
A
#
# COMPACT_ATOMS: atom_id res chain seq x y z
N MET A 1 21.68 -10.18 60.82
CA MET A 1 21.23 -10.77 59.53
C MET A 1 21.95 -10.00 58.45
N ILE A 2 22.83 -10.63 57.69
CA ILE A 2 23.55 -9.96 56.59
C ILE A 2 22.56 -9.80 55.43
N SER A 3 22.33 -8.57 55.00
CA SER A 3 21.45 -8.26 53.87
C SER A 3 22.21 -8.66 52.61
N SER A 4 21.84 -9.76 51.96
CA SER A 4 22.50 -10.25 50.74
C SER A 4 22.09 -9.45 49.50
N THR A 5 21.83 -8.14 49.67
CA THR A 5 21.38 -7.25 48.61
C THR A 5 22.60 -6.58 47.99
N ILE A 6 22.60 -6.37 46.68
CA ILE A 6 23.70 -5.72 45.94
C ILE A 6 23.98 -4.26 46.40
N GLU A 7 23.09 -3.71 47.23
CA GLU A 7 23.13 -2.34 47.77
C GLU A 7 23.69 -2.27 49.19
N ASP A 8 24.06 -3.40 49.83
CA ASP A 8 24.69 -3.37 51.15
C ASP A 8 26.08 -2.71 51.03
N PRO A 9 26.33 -1.57 51.73
CA PRO A 9 27.59 -0.84 51.64
C PRO A 9 28.81 -1.66 52.11
N ASP A 10 28.60 -2.72 52.89
CA ASP A 10 29.68 -3.60 53.33
C ASP A 10 30.01 -4.71 52.32
N ASN A 11 29.12 -5.01 51.36
CA ASN A 11 29.36 -6.04 50.33
C ASN A 11 30.44 -5.65 49.30
N ALA A 12 30.77 -4.36 49.19
CA ALA A 12 31.74 -3.83 48.23
C ALA A 12 33.14 -3.57 48.84
N LYS A 13 33.34 -3.86 50.13
CA LYS A 13 34.63 -3.66 50.81
C LYS A 13 35.45 -4.95 50.78
N LEU A 14 36.70 -4.85 50.31
CA LEU A 14 37.63 -5.97 50.28
C LEU A 14 38.51 -5.98 51.53
N TYR A 15 38.53 -7.12 52.23
CA TYR A 15 39.42 -7.35 53.36
C TYR A 15 40.29 -8.59 53.14
N LEU A 16 41.55 -8.51 53.54
CA LEU A 16 42.49 -9.63 53.53
C LEU A 16 42.67 -10.18 54.95
N TRP A 17 42.41 -11.47 55.15
CA TRP A 17 42.67 -12.15 56.42
C TRP A 17 44.13 -12.56 56.53
N ASN A 18 44.79 -12.22 57.65
CA ASN A 18 46.20 -12.55 57.88
C ASN A 18 46.44 -13.55 59.03
N GLY A 19 45.40 -14.25 59.48
CA GLY A 19 45.48 -15.20 60.61
C GLY A 19 45.21 -14.59 61.99
N THR A 20 45.27 -13.27 62.14
CA THR A 20 44.98 -12.59 63.43
C THR A 20 43.98 -11.45 63.32
N LYS A 21 43.89 -10.79 62.15
CA LYS A 21 42.91 -9.75 61.88
C LYS A 21 42.58 -9.65 60.39
N PHE A 22 41.43 -9.06 60.10
CA PHE A 22 41.09 -8.59 58.77
C PHE A 22 41.78 -7.24 58.53
N ILE A 23 42.49 -7.14 57.41
CA ILE A 23 43.14 -5.91 56.93
C ILE A 23 42.25 -5.35 55.82
N PHE A 24 41.82 -4.09 55.96
CA PHE A 24 41.10 -3.39 54.89
C PHE A 24 42.03 -3.17 53.69
N VAL A 25 41.59 -3.59 52.51
CA VAL A 25 42.35 -3.45 51.26
C VAL A 25 41.82 -2.28 50.45
N THR A 26 40.53 -2.27 50.14
CA THR A 26 39.90 -1.22 49.33
C THR A 26 38.38 -1.22 49.48
N ASP A 27 37.76 -0.11 49.13
CA ASP A 27 36.31 0.07 49.11
C ASP A 27 35.87 0.30 47.66
N MET A 28 35.08 -0.63 47.13
CA MET A 28 34.50 -0.53 45.79
C MET A 28 33.05 0.01 45.82
N SER A 29 32.55 0.40 46.99
CA SER A 29 31.25 1.07 47.10
C SER A 29 31.30 2.41 46.37
N GLY A 30 30.25 2.72 45.61
CA GLY A 30 30.18 3.94 44.80
C GLY A 30 30.70 3.80 43.37
N ALA A 31 31.27 2.66 42.98
CA ALA A 31 31.45 2.34 41.56
C ALA A 31 30.08 2.20 40.90
N THR A 32 29.61 3.27 40.23
CA THR A 32 28.37 3.21 39.47
C THR A 32 28.62 2.34 38.24
N GLY A 33 27.77 1.33 38.02
CA GLY A 33 27.84 0.50 36.82
C GLY A 33 27.80 1.35 35.56
N ILE A 34 28.53 0.94 34.51
CA ILE A 34 28.43 1.62 33.21
C ILE A 34 26.97 1.60 32.75
N LYS A 35 26.46 2.75 32.33
CA LYS A 35 25.14 2.79 31.69
C LYS A 35 25.21 1.96 30.41
N GLY A 36 24.25 1.07 30.22
CA GLY A 36 24.14 0.31 28.97
C GLY A 36 23.98 1.24 27.77
N ASP A 37 24.44 0.78 26.60
CA ASP A 37 24.29 1.53 25.36
C ASP A 37 22.82 1.78 25.02
N THR A 38 22.57 2.90 24.33
CA THR A 38 21.26 3.19 23.78
C THR A 38 20.91 2.12 22.74
N GLY A 39 19.67 1.61 22.78
CA GLY A 39 19.20 0.63 21.79
C GLY A 39 19.24 1.17 20.36
N ILE A 40 19.39 0.28 19.39
CA ILE A 40 19.38 0.64 17.97
C ILE A 40 18.02 1.21 17.55
N GLN A 41 18.03 2.14 16.60
CA GLN A 41 16.79 2.62 15.98
C GLN A 41 16.07 1.46 15.28
N GLY A 42 14.73 1.45 15.36
CA GLY A 42 13.90 0.49 14.64
C GLY A 42 14.08 0.57 13.13
N LYS A 43 13.86 -0.55 12.43
CA LYS A 43 13.88 -0.58 10.96
C LYS A 43 12.75 0.28 10.38
N GLN A 44 13.00 0.89 9.23
CA GLN A 44 11.97 1.57 8.46
C GLN A 44 10.84 0.59 8.11
N GLY A 45 9.60 1.07 8.09
CA GLY A 45 8.44 0.29 7.65
C GLY A 45 8.55 -0.16 6.19
N VAL A 46 7.86 -1.24 5.86
CA VAL A 46 7.78 -1.72 4.47
C VAL A 46 6.97 -0.75 3.60
N GLN A 47 7.32 -0.67 2.32
CA GLN A 47 6.51 0.07 1.35
C GLN A 47 5.11 -0.57 1.25
N GLY A 48 4.08 0.27 1.06
CA GLY A 48 2.72 -0.21 0.85
C GLY A 48 2.56 -1.01 -0.44
N GLU A 49 1.53 -1.86 -0.50
CA GLU A 49 1.22 -2.64 -1.69
C GLU A 49 0.79 -1.76 -2.87
N GLN A 50 1.03 -2.24 -4.09
CA GLN A 50 0.53 -1.58 -5.29
C GLN A 50 -1.01 -1.60 -5.32
N GLY A 51 -1.61 -0.51 -5.82
CA GLY A 51 -3.06 -0.43 -6.00
C GLY A 51 -3.59 -1.50 -6.97
N LYS A 52 -4.85 -1.92 -6.75
CA LYS A 52 -5.54 -2.86 -7.64
C LYS A 52 -5.72 -2.27 -9.04
N GLN A 53 -5.67 -3.13 -10.06
CA GLN A 53 -6.03 -2.75 -11.43
C GLN A 53 -7.46 -2.20 -11.48
N GLY A 54 -7.70 -1.21 -12.34
CA GLY A 54 -9.04 -0.68 -12.60
C GLY A 54 -9.99 -1.72 -13.21
N ILE A 55 -11.29 -1.53 -13.01
CA ILE A 55 -12.33 -2.39 -13.61
C ILE A 55 -12.37 -2.22 -15.14
N GLN A 56 -12.75 -3.28 -15.84
CA GLN A 56 -13.01 -3.20 -17.28
C GLN A 56 -14.19 -2.24 -17.56
N GLY A 57 -14.09 -1.48 -18.65
CA GLY A 57 -15.18 -0.62 -19.11
C GLY A 57 -16.43 -1.42 -19.52
N ILE A 58 -17.59 -0.76 -19.44
CA ILE A 58 -18.86 -1.37 -19.88
C ILE A 58 -18.90 -1.54 -21.40
N GLN A 59 -19.60 -2.58 -21.86
CA GLN A 59 -19.87 -2.74 -23.28
C GLN A 59 -20.71 -1.57 -23.81
N GLY A 60 -20.43 -1.14 -25.04
CA GLY A 60 -21.22 -0.12 -25.73
C GLY A 60 -22.66 -0.58 -25.98
N VAL A 61 -23.58 0.38 -26.04
CA VAL A 61 -24.98 0.11 -26.39
C VAL A 61 -25.10 -0.34 -27.85
N THR A 62 -26.07 -1.22 -28.13
CA THR A 62 -26.39 -1.59 -29.51
C THR A 62 -26.86 -0.36 -30.30
N GLY A 63 -26.42 -0.24 -31.55
CA GLY A 63 -26.87 0.82 -32.46
C GLY A 63 -28.37 0.75 -32.74
N ARG A 64 -28.97 1.89 -33.11
CA ARG A 64 -30.38 1.91 -33.55
C ARG A 64 -30.52 1.14 -34.87
N ALA A 65 -31.67 0.51 -35.08
CA ALA A 65 -32.02 -0.04 -36.38
C ALA A 65 -31.97 1.05 -37.47
N GLY A 66 -31.59 0.65 -38.68
CA GLY A 66 -31.70 1.51 -39.86
C GLY A 66 -33.17 1.80 -40.19
N LYS A 67 -33.42 2.87 -40.94
CA LYS A 67 -34.76 3.16 -41.49
C LYS A 67 -35.10 2.18 -42.63
N ASP A 68 -36.38 1.88 -42.79
CA ASP A 68 -36.87 1.14 -43.95
C ASP A 68 -36.54 1.88 -45.24
N ALA A 69 -36.20 1.12 -46.28
CA ALA A 69 -36.03 1.66 -47.63
C ALA A 69 -37.38 1.65 -48.34
N VAL A 70 -37.81 2.81 -48.85
CA VAL A 70 -38.96 2.92 -49.76
C VAL A 70 -38.44 2.80 -51.18
N ILE A 71 -39.00 1.85 -51.93
CA ILE A 71 -38.70 1.65 -53.35
C ILE A 71 -39.96 1.97 -54.16
N ASN A 72 -39.84 2.88 -55.13
CA ASN A 72 -40.93 3.23 -56.03
C ASN A 72 -40.69 2.64 -57.42
N VAL A 73 -41.69 2.00 -58.01
CA VAL A 73 -41.66 1.55 -59.40
C VAL A 73 -42.49 2.52 -60.22
N VAL A 74 -41.88 3.12 -61.24
CA VAL A 74 -42.50 4.16 -62.08
C VAL A 74 -42.13 3.93 -63.54
N THR A 75 -42.92 4.46 -64.47
CA THR A 75 -42.53 4.54 -65.88
C THR A 75 -41.54 5.69 -66.11
N GLN A 76 -40.84 5.70 -67.25
CA GLN A 76 -39.93 6.80 -67.61
C GLN A 76 -40.66 8.16 -67.65
N ALA A 77 -41.88 8.18 -68.19
CA ALA A 77 -42.68 9.40 -68.30
C ALA A 77 -43.16 9.92 -66.93
N GLU A 78 -43.39 9.03 -65.96
CA GLU A 78 -43.76 9.41 -64.58
C GLU A 78 -42.54 9.89 -63.81
N TYR A 79 -41.40 9.21 -63.94
CA TYR A 79 -40.14 9.62 -63.33
C TYR A 79 -39.73 11.03 -63.77
N ASP A 80 -39.86 11.34 -65.07
CA ASP A 80 -39.46 12.64 -65.60
C ASP A 80 -40.31 13.81 -65.09
N LYS A 81 -41.53 13.53 -64.64
CA LYS A 81 -42.44 14.51 -64.04
C LYS A 81 -42.27 14.66 -62.52
N LEU A 82 -41.42 13.84 -61.89
CA LEU A 82 -41.21 13.91 -60.44
C LEU A 82 -40.52 15.24 -60.06
N PRO A 83 -41.08 15.99 -59.11
CA PRO A 83 -40.44 17.19 -58.58
C PRO A 83 -39.22 16.88 -57.71
N ASP A 84 -39.14 15.68 -57.14
CA ASP A 84 -38.00 15.19 -56.34
C ASP A 84 -37.55 13.80 -56.82
N LYS A 85 -36.29 13.75 -57.29
CA LYS A 85 -35.62 12.53 -57.80
C LYS A 85 -34.56 11.98 -56.82
N THR A 86 -34.55 12.43 -55.56
CA THR A 86 -33.57 11.98 -54.55
C THR A 86 -33.89 10.61 -53.94
N GLY A 87 -35.11 10.09 -54.17
CA GLY A 87 -35.52 8.74 -53.75
C GLY A 87 -34.96 7.60 -54.62
N VAL A 88 -35.24 6.35 -54.22
CA VAL A 88 -34.87 5.15 -54.99
C VAL A 88 -36.03 4.77 -55.92
N TYR A 89 -35.77 4.78 -57.22
CA TYR A 89 -36.77 4.52 -58.26
C TYR A 89 -36.29 3.41 -59.21
N PHE A 90 -37.18 2.47 -59.53
CA PHE A 90 -36.99 1.52 -60.63
C PHE A 90 -37.87 1.96 -61.80
N ILE A 91 -37.25 2.09 -62.97
CA ILE A 91 -37.98 2.39 -64.21
C ILE A 91 -38.47 1.08 -64.81
N GLY A 92 -39.77 0.83 -64.71
CA GLY A 92 -40.42 -0.26 -65.42
C GLY A 92 -40.51 0.08 -66.91
N GLY A 93 -40.08 -0.84 -67.76
CA GLY A 93 -40.25 -0.74 -69.21
C GLY A 93 -41.70 -0.88 -69.65
#